data_AF-A0A9D6YPV8-F1
#
_entry.id   AF-A0A9D6YPV8-F1
#
_cell.length_a   1.000
_cell.length_b   1.000
_cell.length_c   1.000
_cell.angle_alpha   90.00
_cell.angle_beta   90.00
_cell.angle_gamma   90.00
#
_symmetry.space_group_name_H-M   'P 1'
#
loop_
_entity.id
_entity.type
_entity.pdbx_description
1 polymer ?
#
loop_
_entity_poly.entity_id
_entity_poly.type
_entity_poly.pdbx_seq_one_letter_code
_entity_poly.pdbx_strand_id
1 'polypeptide(L)'
;MRSHARGHFTEQLREFAARRLAEILGAALLVSAGALTLALVSWSARDPSLNHATSGHVRNLLGGPGAIVSDLLMQLVGFGAIAAIVPIATQGLRLMRRRRIGRVMLRVGLCVLGVFATAATASLLPATERWPLPTGLGGVAGDAILTVPRLIFAGSGVLTALFGAVAALVAILAVTGAAGLGFESEADMRSRSSEDDAKIRPGADDDDDAGGEPGVALISLGALIHLGLASKAWMLRAAARFRRRATTTDRPPPPRYPRVEPTFEDLDLYPAFPPPQPRDLDEEPDAPAAAPPAPRRTRAPARAAQPRVNTRYETPPLTLLAEPKKQPSGVKLPQEALEHNARLLEGVLEDFSVKGDIINVRPGPVVTLYELEPAPGIKSSRVIGLADDIARSMSAISARVAVVSGRNAIGIELPNQRREMVYLRELIACDDFVRS
;
A
#
# COMPACT_ATOMS: atom_id res chain seq x y z
N MET A 1 49.62 34.15 31.60
CA MET A 1 48.51 33.63 32.44
C MET A 1 47.09 33.99 31.95
N ARG A 2 46.82 35.12 31.29
CA ARG A 2 45.45 35.48 30.85
C ARG A 2 44.91 34.72 29.62
N SER A 3 45.76 34.15 28.76
CA SER A 3 45.32 33.39 27.57
C SER A 3 44.81 31.98 27.90
N HIS A 4 45.48 31.28 28.82
CA HIS A 4 45.07 29.93 29.27
C HIS A 4 43.70 29.93 30.00
N ALA A 5 43.42 30.96 30.79
CA ALA A 5 42.14 31.07 31.51
C ALA A 5 40.93 31.30 30.59
N ARG A 6 41.11 32.03 29.47
CA ARG A 6 40.04 32.25 28.48
C ARG A 6 39.71 30.96 27.70
N GLY A 7 40.72 30.17 27.33
CA GLY A 7 40.53 28.89 26.63
C GLY A 7 39.73 27.88 27.47
N HIS A 8 40.08 27.77 28.75
CA HIS A 8 39.42 26.84 29.68
C HIS A 8 37.95 27.18 29.93
N PHE A 9 37.63 28.48 30.04
CA PHE A 9 36.25 28.96 30.18
C PHE A 9 35.42 28.69 28.92
N THR A 10 35.99 28.91 27.72
CA THR A 10 35.30 28.62 26.45
C THR A 10 35.06 27.12 26.24
N GLU A 11 35.97 26.25 26.68
CA GLU A 11 35.76 24.79 26.60
C GLU A 11 34.68 24.31 27.56
N GLN A 12 34.67 24.81 28.80
CA GLN A 12 33.61 24.51 29.77
C GLN A 12 32.24 24.97 29.26
N LEU A 13 32.15 26.15 28.67
CA LEU A 13 30.92 26.65 28.07
C LEU A 13 30.47 25.80 26.88
N ARG A 14 31.40 25.38 26.02
CA ARG A 14 31.11 24.50 24.88
C ARG A 14 30.61 23.13 25.32
N GLU A 15 31.24 22.52 26.33
CA GLU A 15 30.80 21.24 26.87
C GLU A 15 29.44 21.34 27.54
N PHE A 16 29.20 22.39 28.33
CA PHE A 16 27.90 22.64 28.93
C PHE A 16 26.82 22.81 27.86
N ALA A 17 27.07 23.64 26.84
CA ALA A 17 26.15 23.86 25.73
C ALA A 17 25.88 22.57 24.94
N ALA A 18 26.91 21.77 24.64
CA ALA A 18 26.76 20.50 23.96
C ALA A 18 25.93 19.49 24.77
N ARG A 19 26.13 19.43 26.10
CA ARG A 19 25.34 18.58 27.00
C ARG A 19 23.88 19.01 27.03
N ARG A 20 23.60 20.32 27.14
CA ARG A 20 22.23 20.86 27.13
C ARG A 20 21.54 20.66 25.79
N LEU A 21 22.26 20.85 24.69
CA LEU A 21 21.74 20.59 23.36
C LEU A 21 21.38 19.11 23.18
N ALA A 22 22.23 18.19 23.64
CA ALA A 22 21.93 16.76 23.62
C ALA A 22 20.67 16.43 24.45
N GLU A 23 20.56 16.93 25.68
CA GLU A 23 19.38 16.73 26.53
C GLU A 23 18.09 17.26 25.87
N ILE A 24 18.14 18.46 25.27
CA ILE A 24 17.00 19.08 24.57
C ILE A 24 16.61 18.27 23.33
N LEU A 25 17.57 17.91 22.48
CA LEU A 25 17.32 17.08 21.30
C LEU A 25 16.77 15.71 21.69
N GLY A 26 17.26 15.13 22.79
CA GLY A 26 16.81 13.84 23.29
C GLY A 26 15.36 13.88 23.77
N ALA A 27 15.02 14.91 24.53
CA ALA A 27 13.64 15.18 24.95
C ALA A 27 12.73 15.45 23.74
N ALA A 28 13.19 16.24 22.77
CA ALA A 28 12.44 16.51 21.53
C ALA A 28 12.15 15.23 20.72
N LEU A 29 13.10 14.31 20.62
CA LEU A 29 12.91 13.01 19.97
C LEU A 29 11.88 12.14 20.70
N LEU A 30 11.91 12.12 22.04
CA LEU A 30 10.93 11.37 22.84
C LEU A 30 9.52 11.95 22.71
N VAL A 31 9.39 13.27 22.78
CA VAL A 31 8.11 13.97 22.53
C VAL A 31 7.62 13.66 21.12
N SER A 32 8.50 13.69 20.12
CA SER A 32 8.15 13.36 18.73
C SER A 32 7.69 11.91 18.58
N ALA A 33 8.36 10.94 19.22
CA ALA A 33 7.93 9.54 19.21
C ALA A 33 6.57 9.35 19.89
N GLY A 34 6.33 10.02 21.02
CA GLY A 34 5.05 10.02 21.70
C GLY A 34 3.93 10.63 20.85
N ALA A 35 4.20 11.79 20.25
CA ALA A 35 3.28 12.46 19.35
C ALA A 35 2.95 11.60 18.12
N LEU A 36 3.97 10.99 17.50
CA LEU A 36 3.79 10.06 16.38
C LEU A 36 2.92 8.86 16.78
N THR A 37 3.14 8.31 17.97
CA THR A 37 2.32 7.21 18.51
C THR A 37 0.87 7.64 18.70
N LEU A 38 0.62 8.79 19.34
CA LEU A 38 -0.73 9.32 19.52
C LEU A 38 -1.41 9.60 18.18
N ALA A 39 -0.69 10.19 17.22
CA ALA A 39 -1.21 10.47 15.89
C ALA A 39 -1.65 9.19 15.16
N LEU A 40 -0.82 8.14 15.18
CA LEU A 40 -1.12 6.87 14.51
C LEU A 40 -2.22 6.07 15.22
N VAL A 41 -2.22 6.03 16.56
CA VAL A 41 -3.25 5.30 17.33
C VAL A 41 -4.63 5.95 17.18
N SER A 42 -4.68 7.28 17.11
CA SER A 42 -5.92 8.04 16.91
C SER A 42 -6.22 8.38 15.44
N TRP A 43 -5.54 7.73 14.49
CA TRP A 43 -5.77 7.96 13.08
C TRP A 43 -7.18 7.58 12.66
N SER A 44 -7.79 8.41 11.81
CA SER A 44 -9.06 8.12 11.16
C SER A 44 -9.02 8.56 9.70
N ALA A 45 -9.39 7.66 8.78
CA ALA A 45 -9.54 8.00 7.35
C ALA A 45 -10.64 9.06 7.08
N ARG A 46 -11.47 9.37 8.08
CA ARG A 46 -12.52 10.41 7.98
C ARG A 46 -12.02 11.80 8.40
N ASP A 47 -10.83 11.90 8.99
CA ASP A 47 -10.28 13.19 9.39
C ASP A 47 -9.83 13.99 8.16
N PRO A 48 -9.74 15.33 8.27
CA PRO A 48 -9.22 16.16 7.19
C PRO A 48 -7.74 15.86 6.96
N SER A 49 -7.39 15.68 5.69
CA SER A 49 -6.02 15.45 5.24
C SER A 49 -5.71 16.22 3.96
N LEU A 50 -4.45 16.16 3.51
CA LEU A 50 -4.03 16.84 2.27
C LEU A 50 -4.82 16.39 1.03
N ASN A 51 -5.29 15.14 1.05
CA ASN A 51 -6.02 14.52 -0.05
C ASN A 51 -7.51 14.32 0.26
N HIS A 52 -7.98 14.74 1.44
CA HIS A 52 -9.35 14.54 1.90
C HIS A 52 -9.84 15.79 2.66
N ALA A 53 -10.57 16.67 1.95
CA ALA A 53 -11.16 17.86 2.54
C ALA A 53 -12.55 17.54 3.11
N THR A 54 -12.74 17.76 4.41
CA THR A 54 -14.01 17.55 5.10
C THR A 54 -14.25 18.65 6.14
N SER A 55 -15.52 18.96 6.39
CA SER A 55 -15.96 19.89 7.44
C SER A 55 -16.22 19.20 8.78
N GLY A 56 -16.00 17.88 8.87
CA GLY A 56 -16.20 17.09 10.08
C GLY A 56 -15.24 17.43 11.22
N HIS A 57 -15.60 17.03 12.44
CA HIS A 57 -14.76 17.19 13.62
C HIS A 57 -13.53 16.28 13.54
N VAL A 58 -12.34 16.81 13.85
CA VAL A 58 -11.09 16.06 13.83
C VAL A 58 -11.05 15.09 15.02
N ARG A 59 -10.91 13.78 14.76
CA ARG A 59 -10.86 12.74 15.78
C ARG A 59 -9.46 12.48 16.31
N ASN A 60 -8.44 12.80 15.51
CA ASN A 60 -7.05 12.67 15.93
C ASN A 60 -6.78 13.48 17.21
N LEU A 61 -6.15 12.85 18.20
CA LEU A 61 -5.89 13.46 19.51
C LEU A 61 -4.93 14.65 19.45
N LEU A 62 -4.13 14.76 18.38
CA LEU A 62 -3.25 15.91 18.14
C LEU A 62 -3.88 16.96 17.21
N GLY A 63 -5.19 16.85 16.94
CA GLY A 63 -5.91 17.75 16.06
C GLY A 63 -5.50 17.64 14.60
N GLY A 64 -5.75 18.71 13.83
CA GLY A 64 -5.54 18.74 12.37
C GLY A 64 -4.13 18.34 11.92
N PRO A 65 -3.05 18.86 12.53
CA PRO A 65 -1.69 18.44 12.16
C PRO A 65 -1.43 16.94 12.38
N GLY A 66 -1.95 16.38 13.48
CA GLY A 66 -1.85 14.94 13.76
C GLY A 66 -2.59 14.09 12.75
N ALA A 67 -3.79 14.51 12.35
CA ALA A 67 -4.57 13.87 11.31
C ALA A 67 -3.83 13.84 9.97
N ILE A 68 -3.26 14.98 9.55
CA ILE A 68 -2.50 15.10 8.30
C ILE A 68 -1.26 14.19 8.31
N VAL A 69 -0.47 14.22 9.38
CA VAL A 69 0.78 13.45 9.48
C VAL A 69 0.48 11.94 9.50
N SER A 70 -0.48 11.52 10.32
CA SER A 70 -0.84 10.10 10.40
C SER A 70 -1.44 9.59 9.09
N ASP A 71 -2.31 10.36 8.44
CA ASP A 71 -2.86 9.99 7.13
C ASP A 71 -1.79 9.84 6.05
N LEU A 72 -0.85 10.79 5.97
CA LEU A 72 0.26 10.71 5.02
C LEU A 72 1.12 9.46 5.27
N LEU A 73 1.43 9.15 6.52
CA LEU A 73 2.22 7.96 6.88
C LEU A 73 1.47 6.66 6.55
N MET A 74 0.18 6.60 6.85
CA MET A 74 -0.66 5.44 6.55
C MET A 74 -0.79 5.20 5.04
N GLN A 75 -0.90 6.26 4.24
CA GLN A 75 -0.92 6.17 2.77
C GLN A 75 0.43 5.72 2.21
N LEU A 76 1.54 6.31 2.68
CA LEU A 76 2.87 6.03 2.13
C LEU A 76 3.40 4.65 2.54
N VAL A 77 3.39 4.32 3.83
CA VAL A 77 4.07 3.13 4.38
C VAL A 77 3.17 2.26 5.26
N GLY A 78 1.90 2.66 5.47
CA GLY A 78 0.95 1.89 6.28
C GLY A 78 1.47 1.59 7.68
N PHE A 79 1.31 0.35 8.13
CA PHE A 79 1.85 -0.12 9.42
C PHE A 79 3.37 -0.10 9.51
N GLY A 80 4.10 0.09 8.40
CA GLY A 80 5.53 0.34 8.42
C GLY A 80 5.93 1.56 9.27
N ALA A 81 5.05 2.56 9.40
CA ALA A 81 5.30 3.73 10.24
C ALA A 81 5.56 3.40 11.72
N ILE A 82 4.98 2.32 12.23
CA ILE A 82 5.15 1.88 13.63
C ILE A 82 6.62 1.51 13.90
N ALA A 83 7.33 0.97 12.91
CA ALA A 83 8.73 0.57 13.03
C ALA A 83 9.68 1.74 13.33
N ALA A 84 9.29 2.98 12.99
CA ALA A 84 10.09 4.17 13.26
C ALA A 84 10.05 4.62 14.73
N ILE A 85 8.99 4.26 15.48
CA ILE A 85 8.75 4.76 16.84
C ILE A 85 9.87 4.31 17.80
N VAL A 86 10.22 3.01 17.78
CA VAL A 86 11.20 2.44 18.73
C VAL A 86 12.60 3.02 18.51
N PRO A 87 13.15 3.11 17.29
CA PRO A 87 14.44 3.77 17.07
C PRO A 87 14.46 5.23 17.51
N ILE A 88 13.42 6.01 17.18
CA ILE A 88 13.33 7.43 17.58
C ILE A 88 13.33 7.57 19.10
N ALA A 89 12.48 6.79 19.79
CA ALA A 89 12.38 6.82 21.25
C ALA A 89 13.68 6.40 21.94
N THR A 90 14.31 5.31 21.46
CA THR A 90 15.56 4.82 22.05
C THR A 90 16.74 5.77 21.80
N GLN A 91 16.81 6.44 20.65
CA GLN A 91 17.83 7.48 20.42
C GLN A 91 17.58 8.70 21.30
N GLY A 92 16.32 9.12 21.47
CA GLY A 92 15.96 10.21 22.38
C GLY A 92 16.40 9.93 23.82
N LEU A 93 16.09 8.72 24.32
CA LEU A 93 16.50 8.28 25.65
C LEU A 93 18.02 8.18 25.82
N ARG A 94 18.75 7.70 24.80
CA ARG A 94 20.23 7.64 24.83
C ARG A 94 20.84 9.03 24.93
N LEU A 95 20.31 9.97 24.17
CA LEU A 95 20.81 11.34 24.14
C LEU A 95 20.55 12.06 25.47
N MET A 96 19.39 11.81 26.12
CA MET A 96 19.11 12.28 27.49
C MET A 96 20.02 11.62 28.54
N ARG A 97 20.35 10.33 28.39
CA ARG A 97 21.28 9.61 29.27
C ARG A 97 22.76 9.91 28.97
N ARG A 98 23.05 10.95 28.17
CA ARG A 98 24.40 11.41 27.80
C ARG A 98 25.25 10.36 27.08
N ARG A 99 24.62 9.35 26.47
CA ARG A 99 25.34 8.38 25.64
C ARG A 99 25.57 8.98 24.26
N ARG A 100 26.80 8.86 23.74
CA ARG A 100 27.11 9.27 22.36
C ARG A 100 26.40 8.35 21.37
N ILE A 101 25.81 8.93 20.33
CA ILE A 101 25.20 8.15 19.25
C ILE A 101 26.28 7.82 18.23
N GLY A 102 26.83 6.61 18.31
CA GLY A 102 27.75 6.08 17.30
C GLY A 102 27.02 5.73 16.00
N ARG A 103 27.66 6.03 14.85
CA ARG A 103 27.21 5.66 13.50
C ARG A 103 25.78 6.12 13.18
N VAL A 104 25.49 7.41 13.37
CA VAL A 104 24.15 8.00 13.15
C VAL A 104 23.58 7.66 11.77
N MET A 105 24.37 7.77 10.70
CA MET A 105 23.91 7.48 9.34
C MET A 105 23.52 6.01 9.14
N LEU A 106 24.27 5.07 9.73
CA LEU A 106 23.89 3.65 9.71
C LEU A 106 22.56 3.43 10.42
N ARG A 107 22.35 4.05 11.58
CA ARG A 107 21.10 3.91 12.35
C ARG A 107 19.91 4.50 11.59
N VAL A 108 20.09 5.65 10.94
CA VAL A 108 19.05 6.25 10.09
C VAL A 108 18.75 5.33 8.91
N GLY A 109 19.77 4.81 8.22
CA GLY A 109 19.60 3.85 7.13
C GLY A 109 18.88 2.56 7.55
N LEU A 110 19.24 2.00 8.71
CA LEU A 110 18.56 0.85 9.30
C LEU A 110 17.12 1.18 9.72
N CYS A 111 16.85 2.38 10.21
CA CYS A 111 15.50 2.81 10.53
C CYS A 111 14.62 2.84 9.28
N VAL A 112 15.12 3.48 8.20
CA VAL A 112 14.44 3.54 6.91
C VAL A 112 14.22 2.12 6.36
N LEU A 113 15.27 1.29 6.33
CA LEU A 113 15.15 -0.11 5.89
C LEU A 113 14.10 -0.88 6.71
N GLY A 114 14.08 -0.70 8.04
CA GLY A 114 13.11 -1.32 8.94
C GLY A 114 11.67 -0.89 8.64
N VAL A 115 11.42 0.39 8.35
CA VAL A 115 10.10 0.91 7.95
C VAL A 115 9.63 0.26 6.64
N PHE A 116 10.46 0.24 5.60
CA PHE A 116 10.10 -0.34 4.31
C PHE A 116 9.93 -1.87 4.37
N ALA A 117 10.79 -2.57 5.12
CA ALA A 117 10.68 -4.02 5.32
C ALA A 117 9.41 -4.39 6.13
N THR A 118 9.05 -3.58 7.13
CA THR A 118 7.79 -3.74 7.88
C THR A 118 6.58 -3.47 6.98
N ALA A 119 6.64 -2.42 6.15
CA ALA A 119 5.60 -2.11 5.17
C ALA A 119 5.40 -3.26 4.18
N ALA A 120 6.48 -3.80 3.60
CA ALA A 120 6.41 -4.95 2.70
C ALA A 120 5.80 -6.19 3.37
N THR A 121 6.16 -6.44 4.63
CA THR A 121 5.58 -7.53 5.44
C THR A 121 4.09 -7.30 5.69
N ALA A 122 3.68 -6.07 6.02
CA ALA A 122 2.29 -5.72 6.27
C ALA A 122 1.43 -5.86 5.00
N SER A 123 1.92 -5.49 3.81
CA SER A 123 1.19 -5.66 2.54
C SER A 123 0.97 -7.13 2.12
N LEU A 124 1.62 -8.09 2.79
CA LEU A 124 1.33 -9.52 2.61
C LEU A 124 0.14 -10.00 3.44
N LEU A 125 -0.24 -9.25 4.47
CA LEU A 125 -1.42 -9.55 5.27
C LEU A 125 -2.69 -9.13 4.50
N PRO A 126 -3.74 -9.96 4.51
CA PRO A 126 -4.97 -9.64 3.81
C PRO A 126 -5.65 -8.41 4.42
N ALA A 127 -5.91 -7.39 3.60
CA ALA A 127 -6.72 -6.26 4.02
C ALA A 127 -8.18 -6.72 4.16
N THR A 128 -8.78 -6.49 5.32
CA THR A 128 -10.20 -6.78 5.57
C THR A 128 -11.08 -5.74 4.89
N GLU A 129 -12.36 -6.04 4.65
CA GLU A 129 -13.36 -5.08 4.11
C GLU A 129 -13.48 -3.77 4.92
N ARG A 130 -13.08 -3.78 6.19
CA ARG A 130 -13.06 -2.59 7.06
C ARG A 130 -11.89 -1.65 6.82
N TRP A 131 -10.92 -2.06 6.01
CA TRP A 131 -9.75 -1.26 5.70
C TRP A 131 -10.15 -0.10 4.77
N PRO A 132 -9.95 1.17 5.16
CA PRO A 132 -10.53 2.30 4.45
C PRO A 132 -9.68 2.82 3.29
N LEU A 133 -8.42 2.39 3.17
CA LEU A 133 -7.51 2.85 2.11
C LEU A 133 -7.56 1.91 0.90
N PRO A 134 -7.38 2.43 -0.33
CA PRO A 134 -7.29 1.60 -1.53
C PRO A 134 -6.00 0.76 -1.59
N THR A 135 -5.01 1.08 -0.77
CA THR A 135 -3.74 0.37 -0.62
C THR A 135 -3.84 -0.76 0.41
N GLY A 136 -2.92 -1.71 0.35
CA GLY A 136 -2.72 -2.71 1.38
C GLY A 136 -2.25 -2.13 2.71
N LEU A 137 -2.11 -2.99 3.72
CA LEU A 137 -1.74 -2.60 5.08
C LEU A 137 -0.32 -2.01 5.19
N GLY A 138 0.52 -2.18 4.17
CA GLY A 138 1.84 -1.57 4.03
C GLY A 138 1.87 -0.26 3.24
N GLY A 139 0.71 0.30 2.88
CA GLY A 139 0.63 1.51 2.06
C GLY A 139 1.20 1.33 0.65
N VAL A 140 1.34 2.43 -0.07
CA VAL A 140 1.85 2.44 -1.46
C VAL A 140 3.24 1.81 -1.54
N ALA A 141 4.12 2.09 -0.59
CA ALA A 141 5.48 1.56 -0.57
C ALA A 141 5.51 0.04 -0.42
N GLY A 142 4.74 -0.51 0.53
CA GLY A 142 4.67 -1.96 0.74
C GLY A 142 4.11 -2.68 -0.48
N ASP A 143 3.04 -2.14 -1.08
CA ASP A 143 2.43 -2.72 -2.27
C ASP A 143 3.38 -2.68 -3.48
N ALA A 144 4.09 -1.56 -3.67
CA ALA A 144 5.09 -1.42 -4.73
C ALA A 144 6.25 -2.41 -4.59
N ILE A 145 6.74 -2.63 -3.35
CA ILE A 145 7.80 -3.62 -3.08
C ILE A 145 7.34 -5.04 -3.47
N LEU A 146 6.05 -5.36 -3.28
CA LEU A 146 5.51 -6.68 -3.57
C LEU A 146 5.16 -6.90 -5.05
N THR A 147 5.10 -5.86 -5.88
CA THR A 147 4.83 -5.99 -7.32
C THR A 147 5.83 -6.93 -8.01
N VAL A 148 7.13 -6.74 -7.77
CA VAL A 148 8.19 -7.54 -8.41
C VAL A 148 8.19 -9.00 -7.93
N PRO A 149 8.19 -9.30 -6.60
CA PRO A 149 8.05 -10.66 -6.10
C PRO A 149 6.80 -11.38 -6.61
N ARG A 150 5.64 -10.70 -6.68
CA ARG A 150 4.40 -11.30 -7.18
C ARG A 150 4.51 -11.71 -8.65
N LEU A 151 5.19 -10.90 -9.46
CA LEU A 151 5.47 -11.20 -10.86
C LEU A 151 6.43 -12.39 -11.02
N ILE A 152 7.56 -12.38 -10.29
CA ILE A 152 8.59 -13.43 -10.39
C ILE A 152 8.09 -14.78 -9.88
N PHE A 153 7.33 -14.79 -8.78
CA PHE A 153 6.85 -16.02 -8.17
C PHE A 153 5.59 -16.58 -8.82
N ALA A 154 5.08 -15.93 -9.88
CA ALA A 154 3.90 -16.35 -10.64
C ALA A 154 2.69 -16.72 -9.76
N GLY A 155 2.49 -15.99 -8.65
CA GLY A 155 1.40 -16.25 -7.70
C GLY A 155 1.62 -17.42 -6.73
N SER A 156 2.81 -18.02 -6.67
CA SER A 156 3.14 -19.06 -5.67
C SER A 156 3.07 -18.50 -4.25
N GLY A 157 2.00 -18.85 -3.54
CA GLY A 157 1.78 -18.43 -2.15
C GLY A 157 2.91 -18.82 -1.19
N VAL A 158 3.60 -19.95 -1.45
CA VAL A 158 4.74 -20.40 -0.63
C VAL A 158 5.95 -19.50 -0.80
N LEU A 159 6.34 -19.18 -2.03
CA LEU A 159 7.48 -18.30 -2.29
C LEU A 159 7.22 -16.87 -1.79
N THR A 160 6.00 -16.38 -2.00
CA THR A 160 5.57 -15.08 -1.46
C THR A 160 5.58 -15.05 0.07
N ALA A 161 5.18 -16.13 0.74
CA ALA A 161 5.26 -16.25 2.19
C ALA A 161 6.71 -16.31 2.70
N LEU A 162 7.60 -17.03 2.00
CA LEU A 162 9.03 -17.07 2.32
C LEU A 162 9.68 -15.69 2.18
N PHE A 163 9.37 -14.96 1.10
CA PHE A 163 9.80 -13.57 0.95
C PHE A 163 9.32 -12.70 2.12
N GLY A 164 8.06 -12.85 2.53
CA GLY A 164 7.52 -12.17 3.71
C GLY A 164 8.27 -12.50 5.00
N ALA A 165 8.62 -13.76 5.22
CA ALA A 165 9.40 -14.17 6.39
C ALA A 165 10.80 -13.53 6.39
N VAL A 166 11.46 -13.45 5.22
CA VAL A 166 12.74 -12.76 5.07
C VAL A 166 12.59 -11.26 5.31
N ALA A 167 11.58 -10.61 4.72
CA ALA A 167 11.29 -9.20 4.94
C ALA A 167 11.02 -8.89 6.42
N ALA A 168 10.27 -9.75 7.12
CA ALA A 168 10.01 -9.63 8.55
C ALA A 168 11.30 -9.78 9.38
N LEU A 169 12.17 -10.72 9.04
CA LEU A 169 13.47 -10.89 9.70
C LEU A 169 14.35 -9.65 9.49
N VAL A 170 14.42 -9.13 8.27
CA VAL A 170 15.14 -7.89 7.95
C VAL A 170 14.57 -6.72 8.74
N ALA A 171 13.23 -6.59 8.83
CA ALA A 171 12.58 -5.55 9.62
C ALA A 171 12.99 -5.62 11.10
N ILE A 172 12.96 -6.81 11.70
CA ILE A 172 13.35 -7.01 13.12
C ILE A 172 14.82 -6.63 13.34
N LEU A 173 15.74 -7.10 12.48
CA LEU A 173 17.17 -6.81 12.59
C LEU A 173 17.46 -5.32 12.36
N ALA A 174 16.78 -4.70 11.40
CA ALA A 174 16.95 -3.29 11.07
C ALA A 174 16.41 -2.39 12.18
N VAL A 175 15.23 -2.68 12.75
CA VAL A 175 14.66 -1.93 13.87
C VAL A 175 15.50 -2.09 15.14
N THR A 176 15.93 -3.31 15.47
CA THR A 176 16.79 -3.54 16.65
C THR A 176 18.15 -2.86 16.50
N GLY A 177 18.74 -2.92 15.30
CA GLY A 177 19.98 -2.24 14.98
C GLY A 177 19.89 -0.72 14.98
N ALA A 178 18.81 -0.15 14.43
CA ALA A 178 18.52 1.27 14.48
C ALA A 178 18.32 1.76 15.93
N ALA A 179 17.61 0.97 16.76
CA ALA A 179 17.49 1.22 18.19
C ALA A 179 18.83 1.07 18.94
N GLY A 180 19.78 0.38 18.34
CA GLY A 180 21.10 0.05 18.89
C GLY A 180 21.06 -1.01 19.99
N LEU A 181 20.01 -1.83 20.02
CA LEU A 181 19.91 -2.98 20.90
C LEU A 181 20.71 -4.12 20.24
N GLY A 182 21.85 -4.49 20.81
CA GLY A 182 22.72 -5.57 20.28
C GLY A 182 24.02 -5.11 19.59
N PHE A 183 24.19 -3.81 19.34
CA PHE A 183 25.47 -3.23 18.89
C PHE A 183 26.16 -2.52 20.06
N GLU A 184 26.55 -3.25 21.10
CA GLU A 184 27.48 -2.70 22.10
C GLU A 184 28.91 -2.95 21.58
N SER A 185 29.64 -1.86 21.30
CA SER A 185 31.07 -1.92 21.01
C SER A 185 31.81 -2.17 22.32
N GLU A 186 32.93 -2.90 22.28
CA GLU A 186 33.85 -3.10 23.42
C GLU A 186 34.23 -1.79 24.13
N ALA A 187 34.22 -0.67 23.40
CA ALA A 187 34.41 0.68 23.92
C ALA A 187 33.24 1.22 24.77
N ASP A 188 31.99 0.89 24.43
CA ASP A 188 30.79 1.23 25.22
C ASP A 188 30.70 0.37 26.50
N MET A 189 31.29 -0.83 26.48
CA MET A 189 31.36 -1.71 27.64
C MET A 189 32.41 -1.22 28.66
N ARG A 190 33.58 -0.74 28.17
CA ARG A 190 34.63 -0.12 29.00
C ARG A 190 34.24 1.24 29.59
N SER A 191 33.48 2.06 28.86
CA SER A 191 33.00 3.35 29.39
C SER A 191 31.99 3.12 30.52
N ARG A 192 31.11 2.13 30.38
CA ARG A 192 30.13 1.74 31.39
C ARG A 192 30.78 1.15 32.65
N SER A 193 31.81 0.32 32.51
CA SER A 193 32.57 -0.14 33.68
C SER A 193 33.27 1.03 34.39
N SER A 194 33.82 2.00 33.65
CA SER A 194 34.47 3.17 34.25
C SER A 194 33.50 4.15 34.92
N GLU A 195 32.27 4.30 34.42
CA GLU A 195 31.23 5.16 35.03
C GLU A 195 30.52 4.49 36.20
N ASP A 196 30.37 3.16 36.18
CA ASP A 196 29.86 2.39 37.32
C ASP A 196 30.92 2.32 38.44
N ASP A 197 32.20 2.09 38.12
CA ASP A 197 33.32 2.15 39.09
C ASP A 197 33.51 3.55 39.70
N ALA A 198 33.29 4.61 38.91
CA ALA A 198 33.37 5.99 39.41
C ALA A 198 32.21 6.36 40.35
N LYS A 199 31.09 5.63 40.31
CA LYS A 199 29.95 5.81 41.22
C LYS A 199 30.04 4.95 42.49
N ILE A 200 30.91 3.93 42.51
CA ILE A 200 31.09 2.99 43.63
C ILE A 200 32.21 3.44 44.59
N ARG A 201 32.70 4.69 44.52
CA ARG A 201 33.60 5.25 45.54
C ARG A 201 32.90 6.26 46.46
N PRO A 202 32.20 5.82 47.51
CA PRO A 202 32.26 6.53 48.78
C PRO A 202 33.57 6.17 49.49
N GLY A 203 34.20 7.15 50.12
CA GLY A 203 35.44 6.94 50.86
C GLY A 203 35.26 6.11 52.14
N ALA A 204 36.43 5.70 52.66
CA ALA A 204 36.71 5.07 53.95
C ALA A 204 36.44 3.55 54.06
N ASP A 205 37.56 2.83 54.15
CA ASP A 205 37.87 1.72 55.06
C ASP A 205 36.74 0.73 55.40
N ASP A 206 36.82 -0.49 54.88
CA ASP A 206 37.07 -1.70 55.68
C ASP A 206 37.08 -2.95 54.77
N ASP A 207 37.90 -3.91 55.18
CA ASP A 207 38.09 -5.24 54.59
C ASP A 207 36.77 -6.02 54.46
N ASP A 208 36.57 -6.73 53.34
CA ASP A 208 36.24 -8.17 53.34
C ASP A 208 35.98 -8.70 51.92
N ASP A 209 36.68 -9.81 51.61
CA ASP A 209 36.49 -10.66 50.45
C ASP A 209 35.05 -11.18 50.35
N ALA A 210 34.35 -10.87 49.25
CA ALA A 210 33.25 -11.69 48.77
C ALA A 210 33.08 -11.52 47.25
N GLY A 211 33.21 -12.64 46.52
CA GLY A 211 33.16 -12.72 45.07
C GLY A 211 31.93 -12.06 44.45
N GLY A 212 32.15 -11.40 43.31
CA GLY A 212 31.12 -10.71 42.54
C GLY A 212 30.01 -11.66 42.08
N GLU A 213 28.87 -11.58 42.74
CA GLU A 213 27.61 -12.12 42.24
C GLU A 213 27.02 -11.18 41.17
N PRO A 214 26.71 -11.66 39.96
CA PRO A 214 25.95 -10.87 38.99
C PRO A 214 24.53 -10.63 39.54
N GLY A 215 24.09 -9.37 39.54
CA GLY A 215 22.83 -8.95 40.16
C GLY A 215 21.63 -9.82 39.78
N VAL A 216 20.83 -10.16 40.79
CA VAL A 216 19.64 -11.04 40.76
C VAL A 216 18.65 -10.71 39.63
N ALA A 217 18.62 -9.46 39.15
CA ALA A 217 17.81 -9.00 38.02
C ALA A 217 18.26 -9.53 36.64
N LEU A 218 19.56 -9.79 36.44
CA LEU A 218 20.10 -10.29 35.17
C LEU A 218 19.99 -11.82 35.08
N ILE A 219 20.15 -12.50 36.22
CA ILE A 219 19.93 -13.96 36.35
C ILE A 219 18.45 -14.29 36.12
N SER A 220 17.52 -13.48 36.63
CA SER A 220 16.07 -13.69 36.46
C SER A 220 15.58 -13.48 35.03
N LEU A 221 16.14 -12.52 34.27
CA LEU A 221 15.77 -12.30 32.87
C LEU A 221 16.27 -13.44 31.97
N GLY A 222 17.49 -13.92 32.19
CA GLY A 222 18.02 -15.10 31.50
C GLY A 222 17.21 -16.36 31.82
N ALA A 223 16.88 -16.58 33.09
CA ALA A 223 16.05 -17.70 33.53
C ALA A 223 14.64 -17.68 32.92
N LEU A 224 14.00 -16.51 32.80
CA LEU A 224 12.68 -16.37 32.18
C LEU A 224 12.69 -16.68 30.68
N ILE A 225 13.72 -16.24 29.96
CA ILE A 225 13.89 -16.53 28.53
C ILE A 225 14.12 -18.04 28.32
N HIS A 226 14.99 -18.65 29.14
CA HIS A 226 15.23 -20.09 29.09
C HIS A 226 14.00 -20.91 29.48
N LEU A 227 13.22 -20.46 30.46
CA LEU A 227 11.96 -21.09 30.86
C LEU A 227 10.93 -21.03 29.71
N GLY A 228 10.81 -19.89 29.02
CA GLY A 228 9.92 -19.74 27.86
C GLY A 228 10.30 -20.66 26.70
N LEU A 229 11.60 -20.75 26.38
CA LEU A 229 12.11 -21.63 25.31
C LEU A 229 11.97 -23.12 25.67
N ALA A 230 12.24 -23.48 26.93
CA ALA A 230 12.07 -24.85 27.43
C ALA A 230 10.59 -25.26 27.42
N SER A 231 9.68 -24.36 27.81
CA SER A 231 8.23 -24.58 27.79
C SER A 231 7.71 -24.80 26.37
N LYS A 232 8.15 -23.98 25.41
CA LYS A 232 7.81 -24.14 23.99
C LYS A 232 8.31 -25.47 23.42
N ALA A 233 9.56 -25.85 23.74
CA ALA A 233 10.13 -27.13 23.29
C ALA A 233 9.39 -28.34 23.91
N TRP A 234 9.01 -28.25 25.18
CA TRP A 234 8.24 -29.28 25.87
C TRP A 234 6.82 -29.42 25.29
N MET A 235 6.12 -28.31 25.03
CA MET A 235 4.78 -28.32 24.40
C MET A 235 4.81 -28.91 22.99
N LEU A 236 5.81 -28.55 22.17
CA LEU A 236 5.96 -29.12 20.82
C LEU A 236 6.24 -30.63 20.87
N ARG A 237 7.07 -31.09 21.83
CA ARG A 237 7.33 -32.53 22.03
C ARG A 237 6.12 -33.27 22.58
N ALA A 238 5.34 -32.65 23.48
CA ALA A 238 4.09 -33.22 24.01
C ALA A 238 3.03 -33.36 22.92
N ALA A 239 2.85 -32.32 22.08
CA ALA A 239 1.94 -32.35 20.94
C ALA A 239 2.36 -33.38 19.88
N ALA A 240 3.66 -33.59 19.67
CA ALA A 240 4.19 -34.63 18.77
C ALA A 240 3.94 -36.05 19.31
N ARG A 241 4.06 -36.27 20.63
CA ARG A 241 3.71 -37.55 21.27
C ARG A 241 2.22 -37.86 21.19
N PHE A 242 1.36 -36.85 21.35
CA PHE A 242 -0.09 -37.01 21.21
C PHE A 242 -0.49 -37.32 19.77
N ARG A 243 0.14 -36.67 18.77
CA ARG A 243 -0.05 -36.97 17.34
C ARG A 243 0.40 -38.38 16.95
N ARG A 244 1.49 -38.88 17.52
CA ARG A 244 1.95 -40.28 17.32
C ARG A 244 1.01 -41.29 17.98
N ARG A 245 0.43 -40.97 19.14
CA ARG A 245 -0.52 -41.87 19.82
C ARG A 245 -1.90 -41.90 19.15
N ALA A 246 -2.29 -40.82 18.47
CA ALA A 246 -3.53 -40.75 17.69
C ALA A 246 -3.45 -41.47 16.32
N THR A 247 -2.28 -41.94 15.89
CA THR A 247 -2.06 -42.57 14.56
C THR A 247 -1.64 -44.04 14.62
N THR A 248 -1.71 -44.72 15.78
CA THR A 248 -1.34 -46.15 15.93
C THR A 248 -2.51 -47.03 16.37
N THR A 249 -3.71 -46.75 15.87
CA THR A 249 -4.78 -47.76 15.83
C THR A 249 -5.53 -47.57 14.53
N ASP A 250 -5.56 -48.64 13.73
CA ASP A 250 -6.40 -48.84 12.54
C ASP A 250 -5.95 -48.25 11.20
N ARG A 251 -4.77 -48.67 10.71
CA ARG A 251 -4.50 -48.66 9.26
C ARG A 251 -4.35 -50.09 8.74
N PRO A 252 -5.21 -50.56 7.82
CA PRO A 252 -5.03 -51.86 7.18
C PRO A 252 -3.75 -51.85 6.32
N PRO A 253 -3.05 -53.00 6.20
CA PRO A 253 -1.82 -53.08 5.40
C PRO A 253 -2.11 -52.80 3.92
N PRO A 254 -1.22 -52.09 3.22
CA PRO A 254 -1.43 -51.76 1.81
C PRO A 254 -1.40 -53.03 0.94
N PRO A 255 -2.19 -53.08 -0.16
CA PRO A 255 -2.18 -54.20 -1.08
C PRO A 255 -0.81 -54.34 -1.75
N ARG A 256 -0.28 -55.56 -1.76
CA ARG A 256 0.97 -55.89 -2.47
C ARG A 256 0.67 -56.01 -3.96
N TYR A 257 1.12 -55.04 -4.74
CA TYR A 257 1.24 -55.22 -6.18
C TYR A 257 2.60 -55.86 -6.50
N PRO A 258 2.67 -56.83 -7.43
CA PRO A 258 3.95 -57.33 -7.92
C PRO A 258 4.73 -56.18 -8.55
N ARG A 259 5.95 -55.98 -8.09
CA ARG A 259 6.87 -54.97 -8.61
C ARG A 259 7.33 -55.42 -10.00
N VAL A 260 6.92 -54.67 -11.03
CA VAL A 260 7.43 -54.81 -12.39
C VAL A 260 8.57 -53.79 -12.55
N GLU A 261 9.77 -54.26 -12.88
CA GLU A 261 10.90 -53.39 -13.22
C GLU A 261 10.78 -52.97 -14.68
N PRO A 262 11.05 -51.69 -15.03
CA PRO A 262 11.00 -51.24 -16.41
C PRO A 262 12.20 -51.81 -17.19
N THR A 263 11.92 -52.64 -18.18
CA THR A 263 12.90 -53.09 -19.19
C THR A 263 13.03 -52.01 -20.28
N PHE A 264 14.24 -51.76 -20.76
CA PHE A 264 14.57 -50.69 -21.72
C PHE A 264 14.11 -50.94 -23.16
N GLU A 265 13.26 -51.95 -23.42
CA GLU A 265 12.81 -52.33 -24.77
C GLU A 265 11.63 -51.47 -25.30
N ASP A 266 11.02 -50.62 -24.49
CA ASP A 266 9.82 -49.83 -24.87
C ASP A 266 10.10 -48.36 -25.24
N LEU A 267 11.35 -48.00 -25.59
CA LEU A 267 11.71 -46.62 -25.96
C LEU A 267 11.31 -46.23 -27.40
N ASP A 268 10.94 -47.20 -28.24
CA ASP A 268 10.59 -46.95 -29.65
C ASP A 268 9.09 -46.65 -29.88
N LEU A 269 8.27 -46.68 -28.81
CA LEU A 269 6.81 -46.48 -28.88
C LEU A 269 6.34 -45.03 -28.68
N TYR A 270 7.27 -44.07 -28.50
CA TYR A 270 6.92 -42.65 -28.41
C TYR A 270 7.06 -41.96 -29.77
N PRO A 271 6.02 -41.28 -30.29
CA PRO A 271 6.16 -40.48 -31.50
C PRO A 271 7.16 -39.35 -31.26
N ALA A 272 8.24 -39.33 -32.05
CA ALA A 272 9.22 -38.26 -32.02
C ALA A 272 8.55 -36.92 -32.41
N PHE A 273 8.57 -35.94 -31.51
CA PHE A 273 8.13 -34.59 -31.84
C PHE A 273 9.04 -34.02 -32.93
N PRO A 274 8.50 -33.48 -34.03
CA PRO A 274 9.32 -32.80 -35.03
C PRO A 274 10.01 -31.59 -34.36
N PRO A 275 11.31 -31.37 -34.65
CA PRO A 275 12.02 -30.22 -34.11
C PRO A 275 11.33 -28.91 -34.56
N PRO A 276 11.26 -27.89 -33.69
CA PRO A 276 10.68 -26.61 -34.07
C PRO A 276 11.49 -26.01 -35.22
N GLN A 277 10.79 -25.61 -36.29
CA GLN A 277 11.42 -24.90 -37.40
C GLN A 277 11.96 -23.56 -36.91
N PRO A 278 13.17 -23.15 -37.31
CA PRO A 278 13.66 -21.82 -37.01
C PRO A 278 12.71 -20.79 -37.64
N ARG A 279 12.15 -19.89 -36.83
CA ARG A 279 11.52 -18.69 -37.35
C ARG A 279 12.61 -17.84 -37.99
N ASP A 280 12.41 -17.46 -39.24
CA ASP A 280 13.23 -16.45 -39.92
C ASP A 280 13.17 -15.16 -39.09
N LEU A 281 14.31 -14.77 -38.50
CA LEU A 281 14.44 -13.56 -37.68
C LEU A 281 14.74 -12.31 -38.54
N ASP A 282 14.48 -12.38 -39.84
CA ASP A 282 14.80 -11.32 -40.81
C ASP A 282 13.60 -10.41 -41.15
N GLU A 283 12.46 -10.54 -40.47
CA GLU A 283 11.41 -9.52 -40.52
C GLU A 283 11.81 -8.35 -39.62
N GLU A 284 12.41 -7.33 -40.26
CA GLU A 284 12.67 -6.02 -39.69
C GLU A 284 11.36 -5.49 -39.07
N PRO A 285 11.34 -5.09 -37.78
CA PRO A 285 10.14 -4.54 -37.19
C PRO A 285 9.83 -3.22 -37.89
N ASP A 286 8.71 -3.19 -38.61
CA ASP A 286 8.20 -2.01 -39.29
C ASP A 286 8.22 -0.84 -38.31
N ALA A 287 9.04 0.18 -38.63
CA ALA A 287 9.32 1.28 -37.74
C ALA A 287 8.00 1.95 -37.32
N PRO A 288 7.81 2.29 -36.03
CA PRO A 288 6.59 2.92 -35.59
C PRO A 288 6.39 4.23 -36.35
N ALA A 289 5.29 4.30 -37.10
CA ALA A 289 4.85 5.49 -37.80
C ALA A 289 4.90 6.70 -36.85
N ALA A 290 5.54 7.77 -37.33
CA ALA A 290 5.80 8.99 -36.59
C ALA A 290 4.56 9.49 -35.84
N ALA A 291 4.72 9.69 -34.53
CA ALA A 291 3.71 10.34 -33.71
C ALA A 291 3.35 11.73 -34.29
N PRO A 292 2.07 12.12 -34.32
CA PRO A 292 1.68 13.45 -34.77
C PRO A 292 2.34 14.52 -33.87
N PRO A 293 2.74 15.68 -34.44
CA PRO A 293 3.47 16.69 -33.70
C PRO A 293 2.63 17.22 -32.53
N ALA A 294 3.27 17.31 -31.35
CA ALA A 294 2.67 17.90 -30.16
C ALA A 294 2.12 19.31 -30.47
N PRO A 295 0.95 19.69 -29.92
CA PRO A 295 0.38 21.00 -30.16
C PRO A 295 1.34 22.08 -29.66
N ARG A 296 1.70 22.96 -30.59
CA ARG A 296 2.54 24.14 -30.37
C ARG A 296 1.93 24.93 -29.20
N ARG A 297 2.67 25.04 -28.09
CA ARG A 297 2.28 25.85 -26.93
C ARG A 297 1.99 27.27 -27.38
N THR A 298 0.72 27.61 -27.56
CA THR A 298 0.29 29.00 -27.67
C THR A 298 0.59 29.68 -26.35
N ARG A 299 1.41 30.72 -26.43
CA ARG A 299 1.81 31.61 -25.35
C ARG A 299 0.56 31.99 -24.54
N ALA A 300 0.53 31.61 -23.27
CA ALA A 300 -0.56 31.99 -22.37
C ALA A 300 -0.69 33.53 -22.35
N PRO A 301 -1.90 34.09 -22.42
CA PRO A 301 -2.08 35.53 -22.25
C PRO A 301 -1.56 35.93 -20.87
N ALA A 302 -0.90 37.10 -20.83
CA ALA A 302 -0.25 37.63 -19.65
C ALA A 302 -1.19 37.58 -18.44
N ARG A 303 -0.69 36.99 -17.36
CA ARG A 303 -1.34 36.93 -16.05
C ARG A 303 -1.71 38.35 -15.61
N ALA A 304 -2.99 38.71 -15.72
CA ALA A 304 -3.49 39.94 -15.13
C ALA A 304 -3.21 39.88 -13.62
N ALA A 305 -2.59 40.95 -13.11
CA ALA A 305 -2.21 41.05 -11.70
C ALA A 305 -3.46 40.92 -10.82
N GLN A 306 -3.46 39.93 -9.93
CA GLN A 306 -4.53 39.76 -8.96
C GLN A 306 -4.43 40.89 -7.92
N PRO A 307 -5.49 41.68 -7.71
CA PRO A 307 -5.51 42.64 -6.60
C PRO A 307 -5.48 41.86 -5.28
N ARG A 308 -4.76 42.40 -4.29
CA ARG A 308 -4.77 41.86 -2.92
C ARG A 308 -6.15 42.10 -2.32
N VAL A 309 -6.87 41.04 -1.95
CA VAL A 309 -8.24 41.15 -1.42
C VAL A 309 -8.34 40.59 0.00
N ASN A 310 -9.14 41.31 0.79
CA ASN A 310 -9.54 41.12 2.18
C ASN A 310 -9.94 39.68 2.56
N THR A 311 -9.82 39.41 3.86
CA THR A 311 -9.91 38.13 4.58
C THR A 311 -11.31 37.47 4.66
N ARG A 312 -12.23 37.73 3.71
CA ARG A 312 -13.53 37.05 3.63
C ARG A 312 -13.65 36.37 2.26
N TYR A 313 -13.78 35.05 2.26
CA TYR A 313 -13.92 34.26 1.03
C TYR A 313 -15.28 34.51 0.40
N GLU A 314 -15.30 34.94 -0.86
CA GLU A 314 -16.51 35.06 -1.70
C GLU A 314 -16.47 33.99 -2.78
N THR A 315 -17.63 33.40 -3.08
CA THR A 315 -17.74 32.35 -4.10
C THR A 315 -17.49 32.94 -5.49
N PRO A 316 -16.63 32.33 -6.31
CA PRO A 316 -16.38 32.80 -7.67
C PRO A 316 -17.67 32.76 -8.51
N PRO A 317 -17.94 33.79 -9.34
CA PRO A 317 -19.14 33.81 -10.16
C PRO A 317 -19.07 32.76 -11.29
N LEU A 318 -20.21 32.19 -11.66
CA LEU A 318 -20.34 31.18 -12.73
C LEU A 318 -19.94 31.69 -14.12
N THR A 319 -19.83 33.00 -14.29
CA THR A 319 -19.36 33.65 -15.51
C THR A 319 -17.90 33.35 -15.82
N LEU A 320 -17.12 32.90 -14.82
CA LEU A 320 -15.76 32.40 -15.04
C LEU A 320 -15.74 31.05 -15.78
N LEU A 321 -16.88 30.36 -15.83
CA LEU A 321 -17.01 29.09 -16.54
C LEU A 321 -17.56 29.31 -17.95
N ALA A 322 -17.00 28.53 -18.89
CA ALA A 322 -17.41 28.57 -20.29
C ALA A 322 -18.90 28.22 -20.44
N GLU A 323 -19.60 28.98 -21.28
CA GLU A 323 -20.98 28.69 -21.63
C GLU A 323 -21.07 27.47 -22.54
N PRO A 324 -22.11 26.64 -22.36
CA PRO A 324 -22.39 25.60 -23.31
C PRO A 324 -22.61 26.25 -24.67
N LYS A 325 -21.84 25.82 -25.66
CA LYS A 325 -22.10 26.22 -27.04
C LYS A 325 -23.50 25.71 -27.35
N LYS A 326 -24.43 26.61 -27.68
CA LYS A 326 -25.75 26.25 -28.20
C LYS A 326 -25.57 25.50 -29.52
N GLN A 327 -25.20 24.23 -29.45
CA GLN A 327 -25.52 23.29 -30.51
C GLN A 327 -27.04 23.25 -30.57
N PRO A 328 -27.64 23.10 -31.75
CA PRO A 328 -29.10 22.95 -31.86
C PRO A 328 -29.52 21.74 -31.03
N SER A 329 -29.88 22.00 -29.78
CA SER A 329 -30.41 21.05 -28.81
C SER A 329 -31.71 20.55 -29.40
N GLY A 330 -31.67 19.43 -30.11
CA GLY A 330 -32.88 18.92 -30.74
C GLY A 330 -32.76 18.29 -32.12
N VAL A 331 -31.58 17.95 -32.64
CA VAL A 331 -31.55 16.75 -33.49
C VAL A 331 -31.63 15.56 -32.54
N LYS A 332 -32.79 15.38 -31.90
CA LYS A 332 -33.22 14.03 -31.51
C LYS A 332 -32.93 13.20 -32.75
N LEU A 333 -32.07 12.19 -32.66
CA LEU A 333 -31.90 11.27 -33.77
C LEU A 333 -33.32 10.95 -34.25
N PRO A 334 -33.63 11.13 -35.55
CA PRO A 334 -34.97 10.84 -36.06
C PRO A 334 -35.37 9.48 -35.54
N GLN A 335 -36.59 9.33 -35.05
CA GLN A 335 -37.03 8.09 -34.40
C GLN A 335 -36.76 6.87 -35.32
N GLU A 336 -36.89 7.06 -36.62
CA GLU A 336 -36.52 6.09 -37.66
C GLU A 336 -35.06 5.63 -37.60
N ALA A 337 -34.11 6.51 -37.30
CA ALA A 337 -32.69 6.17 -37.17
C ALA A 337 -32.41 5.37 -35.89
N LEU A 338 -33.10 5.67 -34.79
CA LEU A 338 -33.01 4.89 -33.56
C LEU A 338 -33.59 3.49 -33.74
N GLU A 339 -34.72 3.37 -34.43
CA GLU A 339 -35.35 2.10 -34.77
C GLU A 339 -34.50 1.28 -35.76
N HIS A 340 -33.86 1.93 -36.74
CA HIS A 340 -32.92 1.27 -37.64
C HIS A 340 -31.71 0.71 -36.89
N ASN A 341 -31.13 1.51 -35.97
CA ASN A 341 -30.01 1.05 -35.15
C ASN A 341 -30.42 -0.06 -34.17
N ALA A 342 -31.64 -0.03 -33.65
CA ALA A 342 -32.18 -1.10 -32.80
C ALA A 342 -32.29 -2.42 -33.59
N ARG A 343 -32.83 -2.38 -34.82
CA ARG A 343 -32.89 -3.56 -35.71
C ARG A 343 -31.50 -4.09 -36.06
N LEU A 344 -30.53 -3.21 -36.27
CA LEU A 344 -29.14 -3.60 -36.51
C LEU A 344 -28.57 -4.33 -35.28
N LEU A 345 -28.83 -3.81 -34.09
CA LEU A 345 -28.39 -4.43 -32.83
C LEU A 345 -29.05 -5.79 -32.60
N GLU A 346 -30.34 -5.95 -32.90
CA GLU A 346 -31.05 -7.23 -32.85
C GLU A 346 -30.41 -8.26 -33.79
N GLY A 347 -30.08 -7.88 -35.02
CA GLY A 347 -29.38 -8.76 -35.97
C GLY A 347 -27.99 -9.18 -35.47
N VAL A 348 -27.21 -8.25 -34.93
CA VAL A 348 -25.90 -8.56 -34.34
C VAL A 348 -26.03 -9.52 -33.16
N LEU A 349 -27.03 -9.33 -32.29
CA LEU A 349 -27.28 -10.24 -31.17
C LEU A 349 -27.68 -11.64 -31.66
N GLU A 350 -28.49 -11.72 -32.72
CA GLU A 350 -28.88 -12.99 -33.33
C GLU A 350 -27.69 -13.76 -33.90
N ASP A 351 -26.73 -13.08 -34.54
CA ASP A 351 -25.49 -13.70 -35.05
C ASP A 351 -24.69 -14.39 -33.94
N PHE A 352 -24.74 -13.87 -32.71
CA PHE A 352 -24.12 -14.48 -31.53
C PHE A 352 -25.04 -15.44 -30.77
N SER A 353 -26.14 -15.88 -31.39
CA SER A 353 -27.14 -16.79 -30.81
C SER A 353 -27.80 -16.24 -29.53
N VAL A 354 -27.93 -14.91 -29.43
CA VAL A 354 -28.69 -14.22 -28.38
C VAL A 354 -29.98 -13.69 -29.01
N LYS A 355 -31.08 -14.41 -28.78
CA LYS A 355 -32.41 -13.98 -29.24
C LYS A 355 -33.07 -13.10 -28.17
N GLY A 356 -33.74 -12.04 -28.60
CA GLY A 356 -34.47 -11.12 -27.74
C GLY A 356 -34.86 -9.86 -28.51
N ASP A 357 -35.77 -9.09 -27.93
CA ASP A 357 -36.35 -7.90 -28.57
C ASP A 357 -35.92 -6.63 -27.84
N ILE A 358 -35.68 -5.54 -28.57
CA ILE A 358 -35.37 -4.23 -27.98
C ILE A 358 -36.69 -3.52 -27.61
N ILE A 359 -37.01 -3.50 -26.31
CA ILE A 359 -38.28 -2.95 -25.81
C ILE A 359 -38.30 -1.43 -25.72
N ASN A 360 -37.16 -0.79 -25.42
CA ASN A 360 -37.05 0.67 -25.29
C ASN A 360 -35.69 1.17 -25.75
N VAL A 361 -35.67 2.37 -26.33
CA VAL A 361 -34.44 3.09 -26.68
C VAL A 361 -34.47 4.46 -25.98
N ARG A 362 -33.43 4.75 -25.19
CA ARG A 362 -33.29 5.99 -24.43
C ARG A 362 -32.01 6.71 -24.86
N PRO A 363 -32.08 7.68 -25.78
CA PRO A 363 -30.91 8.46 -26.17
C PRO A 363 -30.50 9.41 -25.05
N GLY A 364 -29.21 9.43 -24.72
CA GLY A 364 -28.58 10.41 -23.83
C GLY A 364 -27.55 11.27 -24.55
N PRO A 365 -26.86 12.19 -23.86
CA PRO A 365 -25.92 13.13 -24.48
C PRO A 365 -24.67 12.46 -25.09
N VAL A 366 -24.17 11.41 -24.43
CA VAL A 366 -22.93 10.72 -24.81
C VAL A 366 -23.20 9.31 -25.36
N VAL A 367 -24.18 8.63 -24.79
CA VAL A 367 -24.52 7.24 -25.07
C VAL A 367 -26.03 7.10 -25.26
N THR A 368 -26.44 6.09 -25.99
CA THR A 368 -27.84 5.64 -26.11
C THR A 368 -27.99 4.30 -25.41
N LEU A 369 -28.98 4.19 -24.53
CA LEU A 369 -29.33 2.97 -23.81
C LEU A 369 -30.43 2.22 -24.57
N TYR A 370 -30.14 0.98 -24.96
CA TYR A 370 -31.09 0.03 -25.54
C TYR A 370 -31.47 -0.99 -24.46
N GLU A 371 -32.76 -1.11 -24.16
CA GLU A 371 -33.27 -2.10 -23.22
C GLU A 371 -33.64 -3.37 -24.02
N LEU A 372 -32.88 -4.45 -23.83
CA LEU A 372 -33.10 -5.77 -24.43
C LEU A 372 -33.88 -6.66 -23.47
N GLU A 373 -34.97 -7.27 -23.94
CA GLU A 373 -35.61 -8.38 -23.25
C GLU A 373 -35.17 -9.71 -23.90
N PRO A 374 -34.33 -10.51 -23.23
CA PRO A 374 -33.83 -11.75 -23.80
C PRO A 374 -34.91 -12.84 -23.85
N ALA A 375 -34.87 -13.68 -24.88
CA ALA A 375 -35.74 -14.84 -24.97
C ALA A 375 -35.54 -15.81 -23.79
N PRO A 376 -36.58 -16.54 -23.36
CA PRO A 376 -36.48 -17.50 -22.27
C PRO A 376 -35.34 -18.50 -22.46
N GLY A 377 -34.54 -18.70 -21.41
CA GLY A 377 -33.41 -19.64 -21.42
C GLY A 377 -32.05 -19.02 -21.79
N ILE A 378 -32.00 -17.76 -22.24
CA ILE A 378 -30.74 -17.03 -22.43
C ILE A 378 -30.28 -16.45 -21.08
N LYS A 379 -29.07 -16.83 -20.66
CA LYS A 379 -28.45 -16.31 -19.42
C LYS A 379 -27.98 -14.87 -19.62
N SER A 380 -28.29 -13.98 -18.67
CA SER A 380 -27.84 -12.59 -18.71
C SER A 380 -26.30 -12.45 -18.78
N SER A 381 -25.56 -13.37 -18.15
CA SER A 381 -24.09 -13.39 -18.20
C SER A 381 -23.53 -13.59 -19.60
N ARG A 382 -24.27 -14.27 -20.49
CA ARG A 382 -23.86 -14.47 -21.87
C ARG A 382 -23.88 -13.15 -22.65
N VAL A 383 -24.96 -12.39 -22.51
CA VAL A 383 -25.12 -11.08 -23.17
C VAL A 383 -24.08 -10.09 -22.64
N ILE A 384 -23.82 -10.10 -21.33
CA ILE A 384 -22.78 -9.26 -20.71
C ILE A 384 -21.38 -9.60 -21.26
N GLY A 385 -21.08 -10.88 -21.45
CA GLY A 385 -19.78 -11.33 -22.00
C GLY A 385 -19.55 -10.98 -23.47
N LEU A 386 -20.61 -10.64 -24.22
CA LEU A 386 -20.51 -10.27 -25.64
C LEU A 386 -20.27 -8.77 -25.86
N ALA A 387 -20.03 -7.98 -24.81
CA ALA A 387 -19.90 -6.53 -24.92
C ALA A 387 -18.86 -6.09 -25.99
N ASP A 388 -17.68 -6.71 -26.02
CA ASP A 388 -16.63 -6.36 -26.98
C ASP A 388 -16.99 -6.77 -28.41
N ASP A 389 -17.66 -7.91 -28.57
CA ASP A 389 -18.12 -8.39 -29.88
C ASP A 389 -19.26 -7.52 -30.44
N ILE A 390 -20.19 -7.09 -29.59
CA ILE A 390 -21.24 -6.13 -29.95
C ILE A 390 -20.61 -4.80 -30.37
N ALA A 391 -19.63 -4.29 -29.61
CA ALA A 391 -18.93 -3.07 -29.96
C ALA A 391 -18.25 -3.17 -31.34
N ARG A 392 -17.58 -4.30 -31.58
CA ARG A 392 -16.90 -4.59 -32.85
C ARG A 392 -17.87 -4.66 -34.02
N SER A 393 -18.97 -5.41 -33.91
CA SER A 393 -19.96 -5.56 -34.98
C SER A 393 -20.78 -4.29 -35.23
N MET A 394 -21.03 -3.49 -34.18
CA MET A 394 -21.73 -2.20 -34.29
C MET A 394 -20.81 -1.04 -34.69
N SER A 395 -19.53 -1.30 -34.97
CA SER A 395 -18.52 -0.27 -35.27
C SER A 395 -18.46 0.83 -34.20
N ALA A 396 -18.67 0.45 -32.94
CA ALA A 396 -18.61 1.33 -31.78
C ALA A 396 -17.27 1.19 -31.06
N ILE A 397 -16.83 2.25 -30.38
CA ILE A 397 -15.57 2.24 -29.63
C ILE A 397 -15.62 1.24 -28.46
N SER A 398 -16.77 1.14 -27.82
CA SER A 398 -17.04 0.19 -26.74
C SER A 398 -18.55 0.04 -26.56
N ALA A 399 -18.98 -1.04 -25.92
CA ALA A 399 -20.35 -1.24 -25.48
C ALA A 399 -20.34 -1.57 -23.99
N ARG A 400 -21.29 -1.05 -23.23
CA ARG A 400 -21.48 -1.41 -21.82
C ARG A 400 -22.80 -2.17 -21.68
N VAL A 401 -22.74 -3.36 -21.10
CA VAL A 401 -23.90 -4.23 -20.94
C VAL A 401 -24.12 -4.50 -19.46
N ALA A 402 -25.31 -4.21 -18.95
CA ALA A 402 -25.66 -4.38 -17.54
C ALA A 402 -27.13 -4.75 -17.36
N VAL A 403 -27.47 -5.43 -16.27
CA VAL A 403 -28.88 -5.72 -15.93
C VAL A 403 -29.57 -4.47 -15.40
N VAL A 404 -30.83 -4.24 -15.81
CA VAL A 404 -31.64 -3.12 -15.32
C VAL A 404 -32.37 -3.54 -14.04
N SER A 405 -32.15 -2.81 -12.94
CA SER A 405 -32.78 -3.12 -11.65
C SER A 405 -34.30 -2.94 -11.71
N GLY A 406 -35.05 -3.93 -11.22
CA GLY A 406 -36.52 -3.87 -11.15
C GLY A 406 -37.26 -4.15 -12.46
N ARG A 407 -36.57 -4.57 -13.53
CA ARG A 407 -37.18 -5.00 -14.81
C ARG A 407 -36.48 -6.26 -15.33
N ASN A 408 -37.18 -7.08 -16.11
CA ASN A 408 -36.59 -8.23 -16.81
C ASN A 408 -35.88 -7.79 -18.11
N ALA A 409 -35.00 -6.80 -18.02
CA ALA A 409 -34.33 -6.20 -19.17
C ALA A 409 -32.83 -6.05 -18.94
N ILE A 410 -32.06 -6.21 -20.01
CA ILE A 410 -30.61 -5.99 -20.06
C ILE A 410 -30.39 -4.68 -20.82
N GLY A 411 -29.73 -3.73 -20.17
CA GLY A 411 -29.34 -2.47 -20.77
C GLY A 411 -28.04 -2.61 -21.56
N ILE A 412 -28.07 -2.20 -22.82
CA ILE A 412 -26.91 -2.11 -23.72
C ILE A 412 -26.70 -0.63 -24.02
N GLU A 413 -25.60 -0.07 -23.54
CA GLU A 413 -25.23 1.32 -23.75
C GLU A 413 -24.19 1.40 -24.87
N LEU A 414 -24.53 2.11 -25.96
CA LEU A 414 -23.66 2.34 -27.11
C LEU A 414 -23.37 3.84 -27.27
N PRO A 415 -22.13 4.24 -27.59
CA PRO A 415 -21.78 5.64 -27.80
C PRO A 415 -22.51 6.23 -29.01
N ASN A 416 -22.96 7.47 -28.87
CA ASN A 416 -23.53 8.21 -29.99
C ASN A 416 -22.44 8.55 -31.02
N GLN A 417 -22.81 8.60 -32.30
CA GLN A 417 -21.92 9.05 -33.39
C GLN A 417 -21.43 10.48 -33.16
N ARG A 418 -22.30 11.35 -32.61
CA ARG A 418 -21.96 12.69 -32.14
C ARG A 418 -22.23 12.77 -30.65
N ARG A 419 -21.16 12.94 -29.88
CA ARG A 419 -21.23 13.08 -28.43
C ARG A 419 -21.34 14.55 -28.08
N GLU A 420 -22.28 14.88 -27.21
CA GLU A 420 -22.43 16.23 -26.68
C GLU A 420 -21.48 16.42 -25.49
N MET A 421 -20.80 17.56 -25.45
CA MET A 421 -19.96 17.93 -24.32
C MET A 421 -20.84 18.50 -23.22
N VAL A 422 -20.81 17.88 -22.04
CA VAL A 422 -21.48 18.40 -20.84
C VAL A 422 -20.55 19.40 -20.16
N TYR A 423 -21.01 20.63 -19.95
CA TYR A 423 -20.19 21.71 -19.42
C TYR A 423 -20.25 21.75 -17.89
N LEU A 424 -19.12 22.05 -17.23
CA LEU A 424 -19.07 22.21 -15.77
C LEU A 424 -20.06 23.27 -15.26
N ARG A 425 -20.26 24.34 -16.04
CA ARG A 425 -21.24 25.38 -15.73
C ARG A 425 -22.67 24.83 -15.65
N GLU A 426 -23.04 23.89 -16.52
CA GLU A 426 -24.37 23.28 -16.52
C GLU A 426 -24.61 22.44 -15.27
N LEU A 427 -23.59 21.72 -14.82
CA LEU A 427 -23.68 20.89 -13.60
C LEU A 427 -23.83 21.74 -12.34
N ILE A 428 -23.05 22.82 -12.23
CA ILE A 428 -23.06 23.72 -11.05
C ILE A 428 -24.29 24.63 -11.07
N ALA A 429 -24.79 24.99 -12.25
CA ALA A 429 -26.01 25.80 -12.38
C ALA A 429 -27.30 25.00 -12.17
N CYS A 430 -27.23 23.67 -12.05
CA CYS A 430 -28.39 22.83 -11.79
C CYS A 430 -28.96 23.09 -10.39
N ASP A 431 -30.29 23.11 -10.26
CA ASP A 431 -30.99 23.35 -8.99
C ASP A 431 -30.58 22.35 -7.89
N ASP A 432 -30.27 21.10 -8.26
CA ASP A 432 -29.84 20.07 -7.31
C ASP A 432 -28.51 20.42 -6.64
N PHE A 433 -27.55 20.98 -7.39
CA PHE A 433 -26.25 21.41 -6.86
C PHE A 433 -26.38 22.71 -6.06
N VAL A 434 -27.26 23.61 -6.48
CA VAL A 434 -27.51 24.87 -5.75
C VAL A 434 -28.18 24.61 -4.39
N ARG A 435 -28.95 23.52 -4.28
CA ARG A 435 -29.66 23.13 -3.04
C ARG A 435 -28.88 22.17 -2.14
N SER A 436 -27.81 21.55 -2.63
CA SER A 436 -26.90 20.69 -1.85
C SER A 436 -25.90 21.51 -1.06
#